data_AF-A0A7C5WWQ0-F1
#
_entry.id   AF-A0A7C5WWQ0-F1
#
_cell.length_a   1.000
_cell.length_b   1.000
_cell.length_c   1.000
_cell.angle_alpha   90.00
_cell.angle_beta   90.00
_cell.angle_gamma   90.00
#
_symmetry.space_group_name_H-M   'P 1'
#
loop_
_entity.id
_entity.type
_entity.pdbx_description
1 polymer ?
#
loop_
_entity_poly.entity_id
_entity_poly.type
_entity_poly.pdbx_seq_one_letter_code
_entity_poly.pdbx_strand_id
1 'polypeptide(L)'
;SGLVTIAGGKWTTYRKMAEDLVDYVVRTRELRPARGCITDRVFIEGAAGFDADGWRGLVERFDLDEEVARHLNQSYGDRAPEVARLAAEGFGERLAAEHPFVEAEVVWAVRREMAVTPIDALARRTRLAFLDQKAALAALKRTADLMAAELGWSVEEQQAHVDEARTRLLEAL
;
A
#
# COMPACT_ATOMS: atom_id res chain seq x y z
N SER A 1 -30.54 17.72 8.52
CA SER A 1 -29.26 17.53 7.79
C SER A 1 -29.16 16.15 7.12
N GLY A 2 -29.77 15.08 7.64
CA GLY A 2 -29.72 13.75 7.01
C GLY A 2 -28.35 13.05 7.13
N LEU A 3 -27.38 13.66 7.81
CA LEU A 3 -26.07 13.08 8.07
C LEU A 3 -26.21 11.78 8.86
N VAL A 4 -25.48 10.75 8.44
CA VAL A 4 -25.35 9.47 9.16
C VAL A 4 -23.90 9.37 9.62
N THR A 5 -23.71 9.09 10.90
CA THR A 5 -22.39 9.03 11.53
C THR A 5 -22.15 7.64 12.10
N ILE A 6 -20.97 7.08 11.83
CA ILE A 6 -20.46 5.90 12.50
C ILE A 6 -19.38 6.34 13.49
N ALA A 7 -19.50 5.93 14.76
CA ALA A 7 -18.57 6.28 15.81
C ALA A 7 -18.16 5.03 16.59
N GLY A 8 -16.89 5.00 17.02
CA GLY A 8 -16.29 3.83 17.65
C GLY A 8 -15.91 2.73 16.65
N GLY A 9 -15.86 1.50 17.15
CA GLY A 9 -15.49 0.32 16.37
C GLY A 9 -14.09 -0.21 16.65
N LYS A 10 -13.83 -1.42 16.16
CA LYS A 10 -12.52 -2.07 16.19
C LYS A 10 -12.16 -2.55 14.80
N TRP A 11 -10.87 -2.69 14.53
CA TRP A 11 -10.37 -3.28 13.29
C TRP A 11 -10.98 -4.65 13.01
N THR A 12 -11.25 -5.45 14.05
CA THR A 12 -11.85 -6.79 13.89
C THR A 12 -13.35 -6.75 13.53
N THR A 13 -14.03 -5.62 13.69
CA THR A 13 -15.48 -5.47 13.46
C THR A 13 -15.82 -4.60 12.26
N TYR A 14 -14.81 -4.07 11.54
CA TYR A 14 -15.01 -3.06 10.50
C TYR A 14 -16.00 -3.47 9.41
N ARG A 15 -15.91 -4.71 8.89
CA ARG A 15 -16.79 -5.22 7.83
C ARG A 15 -18.25 -5.23 8.28
N LYS A 16 -18.51 -5.77 9.47
CA LYS A 16 -19.88 -5.86 10.00
C LYS A 16 -20.46 -4.47 10.31
N MET A 17 -19.62 -3.58 10.83
CA MET A 17 -19.99 -2.18 11.05
C MET A 17 -20.33 -1.45 9.74
N ALA A 18 -19.58 -1.69 8.67
CA ALA A 18 -19.86 -1.13 7.35
C ALA A 18 -21.19 -1.67 6.79
N GLU A 19 -21.44 -2.98 6.92
CA GLU A 19 -22.71 -3.61 6.54
C GLU A 19 -23.89 -2.98 7.29
N ASP A 20 -23.82 -2.87 8.61
CA ASP A 20 -24.91 -2.31 9.44
C ASP A 20 -25.19 -0.84 9.08
N LEU A 21 -24.14 -0.06 8.77
CA LEU A 21 -24.26 1.33 8.31
C LEU A 21 -24.97 1.42 6.94
N VAL A 22 -24.58 0.58 5.99
CA VAL A 22 -25.19 0.55 4.66
C VAL A 22 -26.66 0.12 4.75
N ASP A 23 -26.97 -0.92 5.54
CA ASP A 23 -28.35 -1.37 5.78
C ASP A 23 -29.21 -0.27 6.41
N TYR A 24 -28.66 0.47 7.37
CA TYR A 24 -29.32 1.63 7.96
C TYR A 24 -29.62 2.71 6.90
N VAL A 25 -28.66 3.04 6.03
CA VAL A 25 -28.84 4.02 4.96
C VAL A 25 -29.87 3.54 3.95
N VAL A 26 -29.83 2.27 3.53
CA VAL A 26 -30.81 1.68 2.60
C VAL A 26 -32.22 1.82 3.15
N ARG A 27 -32.42 1.46 4.42
CA ARG A 27 -33.72 1.56 5.08
C ARG A 27 -34.20 3.00 5.22
N THR A 28 -33.34 3.90 5.69
CA THR A 28 -33.74 5.28 6.04
C THR A 28 -33.83 6.21 4.84
N ARG A 29 -33.20 5.86 3.72
CA ARG A 29 -33.25 6.61 2.46
C ARG A 29 -34.07 5.91 1.39
N GLU A 30 -34.81 4.86 1.78
CA GLU A 30 -35.69 4.08 0.90
C GLU A 30 -35.00 3.59 -0.38
N LEU A 31 -33.71 3.27 -0.29
CA LEU A 31 -32.95 2.75 -1.42
C LEU A 31 -33.39 1.32 -1.73
N ARG A 32 -33.31 0.94 -3.00
CA ARG A 32 -33.68 -0.40 -3.46
C ARG A 32 -32.47 -1.05 -4.14
N PRO A 33 -31.52 -1.63 -3.38
CA PRO A 33 -30.38 -2.30 -3.97
C PRO A 33 -30.83 -3.56 -4.70
N ALA A 34 -30.09 -3.93 -5.75
CA ALA A 34 -30.38 -5.13 -6.55
C ALA A 34 -30.22 -6.44 -5.77
N ARG A 35 -29.42 -6.44 -4.69
CA ARG A 35 -29.17 -7.57 -3.80
C ARG A 35 -28.79 -7.11 -2.40
N GLY A 36 -28.79 -8.05 -1.44
CA GLY A 36 -28.26 -7.83 -0.09
C GLY A 36 -26.73 -7.74 -0.05
N CYS A 37 -26.19 -7.47 1.15
CA CYS A 37 -24.76 -7.45 1.41
C CYS A 37 -24.14 -8.83 1.15
N ILE A 38 -22.96 -8.84 0.51
CA ILE A 38 -22.18 -10.07 0.23
C ILE A 38 -20.72 -9.93 0.68
N THR A 39 -20.41 -8.90 1.48
CA THR A 39 -19.02 -8.53 1.82
C THR A 39 -18.32 -9.58 2.68
N ASP A 40 -19.05 -10.54 3.26
CA ASP A 40 -18.52 -11.71 3.94
C ASP A 40 -17.88 -12.74 3.00
N ARG A 41 -18.14 -12.64 1.69
CA ARG A 41 -17.66 -13.54 0.63
C ARG A 41 -16.84 -12.83 -0.45
N VAL A 42 -16.70 -11.51 -0.35
CA VAL A 42 -15.88 -10.73 -1.29
C VAL A 42 -14.46 -10.74 -0.77
N PHE A 43 -13.54 -11.27 -1.58
CA PHE A 43 -12.11 -11.13 -1.31
C PHE A 43 -11.68 -9.67 -1.47
N ILE A 44 -10.80 -9.23 -0.58
CA ILE A 44 -10.06 -7.99 -0.78
C ILE A 44 -9.00 -8.18 -1.87
N GLU A 45 -8.54 -7.08 -2.45
CA GLU A 45 -7.43 -7.07 -3.40
C GLU A 45 -6.22 -7.84 -2.83
N GLY A 46 -5.59 -8.68 -3.63
CA GLY A 46 -4.48 -9.54 -3.20
C GLY A 46 -4.90 -10.92 -2.67
N ALA A 47 -6.16 -11.12 -2.26
CA ALA A 47 -6.55 -12.32 -1.53
C ALA A 47 -7.16 -13.44 -2.39
N ALA A 48 -7.71 -13.14 -3.56
CA ALA A 48 -8.54 -14.09 -4.31
C ALA A 48 -7.74 -15.29 -4.86
N GLY A 49 -6.51 -15.04 -5.30
CA GLY A 49 -5.59 -16.04 -5.83
C GLY A 49 -4.35 -16.27 -4.96
N PHE A 50 -4.41 -15.95 -3.66
CA PHE A 50 -3.24 -16.05 -2.80
C PHE A 50 -2.72 -17.50 -2.69
N ASP A 51 -1.43 -17.67 -2.97
CA ASP A 51 -0.69 -18.91 -2.80
C ASP A 51 0.47 -18.67 -1.83
N ALA A 52 0.51 -19.46 -0.75
CA ALA A 52 1.55 -19.36 0.27
C ALA A 52 2.96 -19.63 -0.30
N ASP A 53 3.08 -20.45 -1.35
CA ASP A 53 4.33 -20.78 -2.02
C ASP A 53 4.55 -20.00 -3.32
N GLY A 54 3.66 -19.04 -3.64
CA GLY A 54 3.71 -18.23 -4.86
C GLY A 54 5.01 -17.43 -5.04
N TRP A 55 5.73 -17.17 -3.94
CA TRP A 55 7.05 -16.54 -3.94
C TRP A 55 8.08 -17.31 -4.78
N ARG A 56 8.01 -18.65 -4.87
CA ARG A 56 8.94 -19.45 -5.68
C ARG A 56 8.85 -19.08 -7.15
N GLY A 57 7.62 -18.92 -7.63
CA GLY A 57 7.38 -18.47 -8.99
C GLY A 57 7.86 -17.02 -9.23
N LEU A 58 7.99 -16.19 -8.20
CA LEU A 58 8.58 -14.85 -8.35
C LEU A 58 10.10 -14.93 -8.53
N VAL A 59 10.78 -15.77 -7.74
CA VAL A 59 12.22 -16.04 -7.90
C VAL A 59 12.50 -16.58 -9.30
N GLU A 60 11.79 -17.64 -9.72
CA GLU A 60 12.03 -18.31 -10.99
C GLU A 60 11.78 -17.43 -12.22
N ARG A 61 10.77 -16.54 -12.17
CA ARG A 61 10.35 -15.74 -13.34
C ARG A 61 11.01 -14.37 -13.43
N PHE A 62 11.39 -13.79 -12.30
CA PHE A 62 11.86 -12.40 -12.24
C PHE A 62 13.27 -12.26 -11.66
N ASP A 63 13.94 -13.38 -11.35
CA ASP A 63 15.29 -13.41 -10.77
C ASP A 63 15.40 -12.56 -9.48
N LEU A 64 14.33 -12.57 -8.68
CA LEU A 64 14.29 -11.85 -7.41
C LEU A 64 15.03 -12.62 -6.33
N ASP A 65 15.71 -11.86 -5.47
CA ASP A 65 16.18 -12.37 -4.20
C ASP A 65 15.03 -13.01 -3.40
N GLU A 66 15.32 -14.12 -2.73
CA GLU A 66 14.33 -14.95 -2.05
C GLU A 66 13.58 -14.19 -0.95
N GLU A 67 14.28 -13.32 -0.21
CA GLU A 67 13.67 -12.52 0.85
C GLU A 67 12.68 -11.50 0.26
N VAL A 68 13.07 -10.80 -0.82
CA VAL A 68 12.19 -9.88 -1.56
C VAL A 68 10.98 -10.62 -2.12
N ALA A 69 11.18 -11.78 -2.76
CA ALA A 69 10.09 -12.56 -3.33
C ALA A 69 9.07 -12.99 -2.27
N ARG A 70 9.53 -13.41 -1.08
CA ARG A 70 8.64 -13.76 0.04
C ARG A 70 7.90 -12.54 0.57
N HIS A 71 8.59 -11.43 0.76
CA HIS A 71 8.00 -10.17 1.19
C HIS A 71 6.90 -9.71 0.24
N LEU A 72 7.17 -9.67 -1.07
CA LEU A 72 6.19 -9.27 -2.07
C LEU A 72 4.98 -10.21 -2.08
N ASN A 73 5.19 -11.53 -2.02
CA ASN A 73 4.09 -12.51 -1.97
C ASN A 73 3.21 -12.31 -0.72
N GLN A 74 3.81 -12.08 0.44
CA GLN A 74 3.07 -11.87 1.69
C GLN A 74 2.33 -10.53 1.73
N SER A 75 2.91 -9.48 1.15
CA SER A 75 2.37 -8.12 1.22
C SER A 75 1.31 -7.84 0.16
N TYR A 76 1.50 -8.34 -1.06
CA TYR A 76 0.65 -8.05 -2.22
C TYR A 76 -0.22 -9.23 -2.66
N GLY A 77 0.01 -10.41 -2.09
CA GLY A 77 -0.73 -11.63 -2.41
C GLY A 77 -0.71 -11.94 -3.90
N ASP A 78 -1.89 -12.16 -4.49
CA ASP A 78 -2.04 -12.46 -5.93
C ASP A 78 -1.60 -11.31 -6.87
N ARG A 79 -1.33 -10.12 -6.35
CA ARG A 79 -0.80 -8.97 -7.10
C ARG A 79 0.73 -8.94 -7.14
N ALA A 80 1.40 -9.76 -6.33
CA ALA A 80 2.86 -9.78 -6.24
C ALA A 80 3.58 -9.96 -7.59
N PRO A 81 3.09 -10.79 -8.55
CA PRO A 81 3.71 -10.89 -9.88
C PRO A 81 3.69 -9.58 -10.69
N GLU A 82 2.74 -8.68 -10.44
CA GLU A 82 2.71 -7.38 -11.12
C GLU A 82 3.72 -6.40 -10.51
N VAL A 83 3.92 -6.44 -9.19
CA VAL A 83 4.98 -5.68 -8.52
C VAL A 83 6.36 -6.21 -8.94
N ALA A 84 6.53 -7.53 -8.99
CA ALA A 84 7.77 -8.17 -9.45
C ALA A 84 8.10 -7.84 -10.92
N ARG A 85 7.09 -7.62 -11.77
CA ARG A 85 7.30 -7.16 -13.14
C ARG A 85 7.92 -5.77 -13.19
N LEU A 86 7.46 -4.84 -12.34
CA LEU A 86 8.09 -3.52 -12.23
C LEU A 86 9.54 -3.63 -11.76
N ALA A 87 9.84 -4.57 -10.86
CA ALA A 87 11.21 -4.83 -10.44
C ALA A 87 12.11 -5.24 -11.62
N ALA A 88 11.62 -6.15 -12.47
CA ALA A 88 12.33 -6.56 -13.69
C ALA A 88 12.44 -5.45 -14.76
N GLU A 89 11.57 -4.43 -14.72
CA GLU A 89 11.60 -3.27 -15.62
C GLU A 89 12.60 -2.18 -15.18
N GLY A 90 13.39 -2.42 -14.14
CA GLY A 90 14.44 -1.52 -13.66
C GLY A 90 14.20 -0.91 -12.28
N PHE A 91 13.16 -1.34 -11.57
CA PHE A 91 12.87 -0.91 -10.18
C PHE A 91 13.14 -2.01 -9.15
N GLY A 92 14.08 -2.92 -9.45
CA GLY A 92 14.39 -4.07 -8.59
C GLY A 92 15.31 -3.77 -7.41
N GLU A 93 15.91 -2.58 -7.37
CA GLU A 93 16.81 -2.19 -6.28
C GLU A 93 16.06 -2.08 -4.95
N ARG A 94 16.73 -2.46 -3.87
CA ARG A 94 16.21 -2.29 -2.51
C ARG A 94 16.29 -0.81 -2.10
N LEU A 95 15.23 -0.31 -1.47
CA LEU A 95 15.20 1.04 -0.88
C LEU A 95 16.22 1.19 0.25
N ALA A 96 16.44 0.12 0.99
CA ALA A 96 17.47 0.00 2.02
C ALA A 96 18.03 -1.42 2.01
N ALA A 97 19.35 -1.58 1.94
CA ALA A 97 20.00 -2.87 1.70
C ALA A 97 19.58 -3.98 2.68
N GLU A 98 19.40 -3.64 3.96
CA GLU A 98 19.06 -4.57 5.04
C GLU A 98 17.55 -4.93 5.12
N HIS A 99 16.72 -4.40 4.22
CA HIS A 99 15.27 -4.61 4.23
C HIS A 99 14.77 -5.09 2.85
N PRO A 100 13.72 -5.91 2.78
CA PRO A 100 13.24 -6.48 1.51
C PRO A 100 12.37 -5.53 0.69
N PHE A 101 12.33 -4.24 1.02
CA PHE A 101 11.52 -3.26 0.31
C PHE A 101 12.23 -2.77 -0.96
N VAL A 102 11.56 -2.86 -2.10
CA VAL A 102 12.15 -2.50 -3.41
C VAL A 102 11.49 -1.27 -4.02
N GLU A 103 12.20 -0.59 -4.93
CA GLU A 103 11.70 0.59 -5.64
C GLU A 103 10.37 0.34 -6.36
N ALA A 104 10.17 -0.89 -6.86
CA ALA A 104 8.94 -1.32 -7.51
C ALA A 104 7.69 -1.14 -6.62
N GLU A 105 7.83 -1.26 -5.30
CA GLU A 105 6.72 -1.03 -4.36
C GLU A 105 6.32 0.45 -4.31
N VAL A 106 7.27 1.37 -4.45
CA VAL A 106 6.99 2.82 -4.51
C VAL A 106 6.23 3.15 -5.79
N VAL A 107 6.70 2.64 -6.93
CA VAL A 107 6.05 2.84 -8.23
C VAL A 107 4.66 2.23 -8.23
N TRP A 108 4.51 1.01 -7.70
CA TRP A 108 3.21 0.37 -7.55
C TRP A 108 2.27 1.19 -6.66
N ALA A 109 2.76 1.64 -5.50
CA ALA A 109 1.99 2.43 -4.55
C ALA A 109 1.42 3.71 -5.18
N VAL A 110 2.21 4.39 -6.01
CA VAL A 110 1.75 5.57 -6.75
C VAL A 110 0.68 5.18 -7.78
N ARG A 111 1.00 4.21 -8.65
CA ARG A 111 0.15 3.87 -9.81
C ARG A 111 -1.17 3.19 -9.43
N ARG A 112 -1.19 2.43 -8.33
CA ARG A 112 -2.30 1.51 -7.99
C ARG A 112 -2.87 1.68 -6.60
N GLU A 113 -2.18 2.36 -5.69
CA GLU A 113 -2.56 2.43 -4.27
C GLU A 113 -2.68 3.87 -3.74
N MET A 114 -2.75 4.86 -4.64
CA MET A 114 -2.99 6.27 -4.31
C MET A 114 -1.96 6.86 -3.33
N ALA A 115 -0.69 6.42 -3.38
CA ALA A 115 0.37 7.10 -2.65
C ALA A 115 0.70 8.42 -3.34
N VAL A 116 0.56 9.52 -2.61
CA VAL A 116 0.77 10.88 -3.13
C VAL A 116 1.80 11.68 -2.33
N THR A 117 2.39 11.08 -1.30
CA THR A 117 3.52 11.65 -0.55
C THR A 117 4.54 10.55 -0.19
N PRO A 118 5.82 10.89 0.02
CA PRO A 118 6.83 9.89 0.40
C PRO A 118 6.49 9.12 1.68
N ILE A 119 5.75 9.74 2.62
CA ILE A 119 5.31 9.07 3.85
C ILE A 119 4.21 8.03 3.59
N ASP A 120 3.39 8.20 2.54
CA ASP A 120 2.44 7.16 2.15
C ASP A 120 3.18 5.88 1.74
N ALA A 121 4.24 6.02 0.94
CA ALA A 121 5.06 4.89 0.52
C ALA A 121 5.83 4.27 1.70
N LEU A 122 6.57 5.06 2.48
CA LEU A 122 7.49 4.55 3.50
C LEU A 122 6.83 4.04 4.79
N ALA A 123 5.65 4.58 5.15
CA ALA A 123 4.96 4.23 6.39
C ALA A 123 3.66 3.44 6.17
N ARG A 124 2.89 3.74 5.11
CA ARG A 124 1.54 3.18 4.93
C ARG A 124 1.47 2.04 3.92
N ARG A 125 2.30 2.05 2.88
CA ARG A 125 2.34 1.00 1.83
C ARG A 125 3.45 0.00 2.08
N THR A 126 4.63 0.50 2.44
CA THR A 126 5.66 -0.27 3.12
C THR A 126 5.63 0.02 4.62
N ARG A 127 6.37 -0.78 5.41
CA ARG A 127 6.49 -0.59 6.86
C ARG A 127 7.86 -0.08 7.28
N LEU A 128 8.70 0.35 6.33
CA LEU A 128 10.10 0.69 6.58
C LEU A 128 10.24 1.76 7.67
N ALA A 129 9.39 2.79 7.64
CA ALA A 129 9.42 3.87 8.63
C ALA A 129 9.15 3.41 10.08
N PHE A 130 8.38 2.33 10.26
CA PHE A 130 8.08 1.76 11.57
C PHE A 130 9.09 0.70 12.01
N LEU A 131 9.71 0.00 11.06
CA LEU A 131 10.70 -1.04 11.34
C LEU A 131 12.09 -0.45 11.59
N ASP A 132 12.47 0.56 10.81
CA ASP A 132 13.78 1.19 10.87
C ASP A 132 13.71 2.64 10.36
N GLN A 133 13.59 3.57 11.30
CA GLN A 133 13.54 5.02 11.02
C GLN A 133 14.80 5.50 10.28
N LYS A 134 15.99 4.94 10.56
CA LYS A 134 17.24 5.38 9.91
C LYS A 134 17.28 4.93 8.46
N ALA A 135 16.88 3.68 8.20
CA ALA A 135 16.75 3.17 6.83
C ALA A 135 15.70 3.96 6.04
N ALA A 136 14.56 4.30 6.66
CA ALA A 136 13.54 5.14 6.02
C ALA A 136 14.05 6.54 5.68
N LEU A 137 14.80 7.18 6.57
CA LEU A 137 15.44 8.48 6.31
C LEU A 137 16.45 8.40 5.16
N ALA A 138 17.23 7.31 5.09
CA ALA A 138 18.16 7.08 3.98
C ALA A 138 17.44 6.86 2.64
N ALA A 139 16.33 6.11 2.65
CA ALA A 139 15.50 5.84 1.47
C ALA A 139 14.66 7.04 1.00
N LEU A 140 14.49 8.06 1.85
CA LEU A 140 13.54 9.16 1.62
C LEU A 140 13.79 9.90 0.31
N LYS A 141 15.04 10.28 0.03
CA LYS A 141 15.35 11.01 -1.20
C LYS A 141 15.02 10.16 -2.44
N ARG A 142 15.45 8.90 -2.45
CA ARG A 142 15.20 8.00 -3.59
C ARG A 142 13.70 7.75 -3.80
N THR A 143 12.95 7.57 -2.71
CA THR A 143 11.50 7.45 -2.74
C THR A 143 10.86 8.69 -3.36
N ALA A 144 11.27 9.89 -2.94
CA ALA A 144 10.78 11.13 -3.52
C ALA A 144 11.17 11.31 -5.00
N ASP A 145 12.38 10.89 -5.39
CA ASP A 145 12.81 10.93 -6.80
C ASP A 145 11.90 10.04 -7.68
N LEU A 146 11.57 8.84 -7.22
CA LEU A 146 10.64 7.92 -7.91
C LEU A 146 9.24 8.50 -8.00
N MET A 147 8.70 9.01 -6.89
CA MET A 147 7.37 9.59 -6.86
C MET A 147 7.25 10.87 -7.71
N ALA A 148 8.29 11.71 -7.72
CA ALA A 148 8.34 12.90 -8.57
C ALA A 148 8.25 12.53 -10.05
N ALA A 149 8.96 11.48 -10.48
CA ALA A 149 8.89 11.00 -11.85
C ALA A 149 7.50 10.47 -12.24
N GLU A 150 6.82 9.77 -11.33
CA GLU A 150 5.48 9.20 -11.56
C GLU A 150 4.36 10.25 -11.50
N LEU A 151 4.48 11.25 -10.61
CA LEU A 151 3.45 12.26 -10.34
C LEU A 151 3.69 13.60 -11.04
N GLY A 152 4.86 13.77 -11.66
CA GLY A 152 5.24 14.98 -12.38
C GLY A 152 5.51 16.18 -11.48
N TRP A 153 6.08 15.96 -10.29
CA TRP A 153 6.40 17.04 -9.35
C TRP A 153 7.49 17.97 -9.88
N SER A 154 7.35 19.26 -9.57
CA SER A 154 8.44 20.22 -9.69
C SER A 154 9.53 19.93 -8.65
N VAL A 155 10.71 20.53 -8.83
CA VAL A 155 11.81 20.43 -7.86
C VAL A 155 11.39 21.00 -6.50
N GLU A 156 10.63 22.11 -6.51
CA GLU A 156 10.11 22.75 -5.32
C GLU A 156 9.07 21.88 -4.60
N GLU A 157 8.15 21.26 -5.33
CA GLU A 157 7.15 20.35 -4.78
C GLU A 157 7.81 19.10 -4.18
N GLN A 158 8.76 18.51 -4.90
CA GLN A 158 9.52 17.36 -4.41
C GLN A 158 10.26 17.70 -3.11
N GLN A 159 10.94 18.86 -3.06
CA GLN A 159 11.66 19.29 -1.87
C GLN A 159 10.71 19.52 -0.68
N ALA A 160 9.55 20.15 -0.91
CA ALA A 160 8.54 20.33 0.13
C ALA A 160 8.04 18.98 0.70
N HIS A 161 7.79 17.99 -0.15
CA HIS A 161 7.42 16.65 0.28
C HIS A 161 8.51 15.92 1.06
N VAL A 162 9.78 16.09 0.68
CA VAL A 162 10.93 15.54 1.42
C VAL A 162 11.02 16.16 2.81
N ASP A 163 10.87 17.47 2.93
CA ASP A 163 11.00 18.17 4.21
C ASP A 163 9.84 17.80 5.17
N GLU A 164 8.61 17.73 4.64
CA GLU A 164 7.44 17.28 5.40
C GLU A 164 7.60 15.82 5.87
N ALA A 165 7.99 14.92 4.97
CA ALA A 165 8.20 13.51 5.30
C ALA A 165 9.33 13.32 6.31
N ARG A 166 10.44 14.07 6.18
CA ARG A 166 11.55 14.04 7.15
C ARG A 166 11.08 14.46 8.54
N THR A 167 10.28 15.51 8.62
CA THR A 167 9.72 16.01 9.89
C THR A 167 8.88 14.91 10.56
N ARG A 168 7.94 14.32 9.82
CA ARG A 168 7.11 13.21 10.32
C ARG A 168 7.91 11.99 10.76
N LEU A 169 8.96 11.64 10.01
CA LEU A 169 9.82 10.52 10.39
C LEU A 169 10.50 10.79 11.74
N LEU A 170 11.00 12.01 11.98
CA LEU A 170 11.73 12.37 13.19
C LEU A 170 10.84 12.60 14.43
N GLU A 171 9.64 13.12 14.25
CA GLU A 171 8.71 13.42 15.35
C GLU A 171 8.04 12.18 15.97
N ALA A 172 8.39 10.99 15.47
CA ALA A 172 7.71 9.71 15.68
C ALA A 172 6.28 9.74 15.10
N LEU A 173 6.05 8.86 14.12
CA LEU A 173 4.78 8.68 13.40
C LEU A 173 3.55 8.64 14.31
#